data_AF-A0A315XME1-F1
#
_entry.id   AF-A0A315XME1-F1
#
_cell.length_a   1.000
_cell.length_b   1.000
_cell.length_c   1.000
_cell.angle_alpha   90.00
_cell.angle_beta   90.00
_cell.angle_gamma   90.00
#
_symmetry.space_group_name_H-M   'P 1'
#
loop_
_entity.id
_entity.type
_entity.pdbx_description
1 polymer ?
#
loop_
_entity_poly.entity_id
_entity_poly.type
_entity_poly.pdbx_seq_one_letter_code
_entity_poly.pdbx_strand_id
1 'polypeptide(L)'
;MHFDKRFLIVLIVFFFISIAAVSANDLNSTESIEMDCNDTSSIGEVDSSADDLAEGNATGNDSASVEKTTPKITVESKTVYSKDTLFVHLKNATGGVLKHKKLTAQIGGKSYYLTTDSQGVAKLKINLDAKKYKLTISFDGDEDYNSISKKFNIKVIKLKTRITESANFVVRGKYLYFHLTDIHGDRVSGKKITIKYNGKTYNKKTNRYGTVKIKINAQKSRYPIKAKFKTDSQYVGSSKYLKFYVTSSRSINIANTKLLSNGYIRVYLKVAGKAVSKKVTLTIGGKKIAKKANSEGIVVIKPAVKAGHYVVKANVGKYYSKRGLKCFEGNVRDPLKESIPLKGGVPDVDLMPGNYVMGDENGKYTLTKSQYKEVLKRDSHCLFLNSKLTKYTFFKTKNHPKLNHIIKREKWNVIEREIITKLVKKNKKDYWPGKVTVSLKGKSYIYPEVRDVQATSYTCGPASASMCTQVLKNYMCESHISHLADSKRGEGTSCGDMINALQKNNFICKYFYKSTFKNALDELKNGGAALIFHANYHYVSILDISSDGKKVLVSNSYGTYDGIPTKWVSVSFMKKKFSPKWDESLIVKLNYDLSDSTKNSVNSYYHSFGTNWHKHSTSQKIGRI
;
A
#
# COMPACT_ATOMS: atom_id res chain seq x y z
N MET A 1 -23.29 32.31 43.55
CA MET A 1 -23.70 31.45 42.41
C MET A 1 -22.54 31.40 41.42
N HIS A 2 -21.91 30.24 41.29
CA HIS A 2 -20.59 30.05 40.65
C HIS A 2 -20.59 30.28 39.14
N PHE A 3 -19.63 31.08 38.66
CA PHE A 3 -19.11 31.06 37.30
C PHE A 3 -18.09 29.93 37.16
N ASP A 4 -18.15 29.14 36.08
CA ASP A 4 -17.13 28.14 35.76
C ASP A 4 -16.54 28.39 34.36
N LYS A 5 -15.20 28.44 34.31
CA LYS A 5 -14.38 28.91 33.18
C LYS A 5 -13.76 27.72 32.43
N ARG A 6 -14.08 27.65 31.12
CA ARG A 6 -13.24 27.30 29.95
C ARG A 6 -12.09 26.28 30.15
N PHE A 7 -12.24 25.11 29.51
CA PHE A 7 -11.14 24.18 29.21
C PHE A 7 -10.51 24.48 27.84
N LEU A 8 -9.22 24.84 27.84
CA LEU A 8 -8.36 25.02 26.67
C LEU A 8 -7.61 23.70 26.41
N ILE A 9 -7.74 23.12 25.21
CA ILE A 9 -6.99 21.91 24.80
C ILE A 9 -5.87 22.36 23.85
N VAL A 10 -4.63 22.25 24.32
CA VAL A 10 -3.41 22.46 23.52
C VAL A 10 -3.10 21.18 22.74
N LEU A 11 -2.96 21.33 21.42
CA LEU A 11 -2.58 20.30 20.47
C LEU A 11 -1.05 20.14 20.51
N ILE A 12 -0.54 18.94 20.83
CA ILE A 12 0.90 18.62 20.66
C ILE A 12 1.04 17.55 19.57
N VAL A 13 1.72 17.94 18.49
CA VAL A 13 2.07 17.12 17.34
C VAL A 13 3.36 16.35 17.66
N PHE A 14 3.36 15.03 17.53
CA PHE A 14 4.58 14.23 17.55
C PHE A 14 4.85 13.63 16.17
N PHE A 15 5.98 14.03 15.58
CA PHE A 15 6.61 13.37 14.44
C PHE A 15 7.20 12.04 14.90
N PHE A 16 6.85 10.93 14.23
CA PHE A 16 7.59 9.68 14.33
C PHE A 16 8.20 9.39 12.96
N ILE A 17 9.52 9.48 12.88
CA ILE A 17 10.32 8.95 11.77
C ILE A 17 10.41 7.43 11.98
N SER A 18 9.89 6.66 11.03
CA SER A 18 10.04 5.20 11.00
C SER A 18 11.24 4.85 10.10
N ILE A 19 12.32 4.35 10.70
CA ILE A 19 13.37 3.63 9.96
C ILE A 19 12.96 2.16 9.83
N ALA A 20 13.08 1.65 8.62
CA ALA A 20 12.69 0.31 8.24
C ALA A 20 13.67 -0.75 8.79
N ALA A 21 13.12 -1.89 9.20
CA ALA A 21 13.88 -3.08 9.53
C ALA A 21 14.59 -3.63 8.28
N VAL A 22 15.90 -3.79 8.36
CA VAL A 22 16.68 -4.70 7.51
C VAL A 22 16.93 -5.98 8.31
N SER A 23 16.75 -7.10 7.60
CA SER A 23 16.89 -8.48 8.04
C SER A 23 18.34 -8.86 8.29
N ALA A 24 18.60 -9.63 9.34
CA ALA A 24 19.78 -10.50 9.42
C ALA A 24 19.36 -11.84 10.05
N ASN A 25 19.54 -12.91 9.28
CA ASN A 25 19.59 -14.28 9.76
C ASN A 25 21.07 -14.65 9.95
N ASP A 26 21.31 -15.33 11.07
CA ASP A 26 22.33 -16.35 11.36
C ASP A 26 23.76 -16.15 10.86
N LEU A 27 24.72 -16.11 11.80
CA LEU A 27 25.82 -17.07 11.84
C LEU A 27 26.56 -16.98 13.19
N ASN A 28 26.93 -18.17 13.64
CA ASN A 28 27.58 -18.57 14.88
C ASN A 28 29.10 -18.53 14.66
N SER A 29 29.87 -17.88 15.55
CA SER A 29 31.21 -18.33 15.97
C SER A 29 31.91 -17.29 16.83
N THR A 30 32.38 -17.76 17.97
CA THR A 30 33.56 -17.35 18.74
C THR A 30 34.65 -16.63 17.96
N GLU A 31 35.22 -15.57 18.53
CA GLU A 31 36.65 -15.48 18.86
C GLU A 31 36.97 -14.16 19.58
N SER A 32 37.74 -14.31 20.65
CA SER A 32 38.42 -13.29 21.44
C SER A 32 39.65 -12.77 20.69
N ILE A 33 39.86 -11.46 20.64
CA ILE A 33 41.17 -10.87 20.33
C ILE A 33 41.39 -9.67 21.25
N GLU A 34 42.39 -9.79 22.13
CA GLU A 34 43.09 -8.73 22.84
C GLU A 34 44.18 -8.09 21.93
N MET A 35 44.89 -7.09 22.47
CA MET A 35 46.08 -6.39 21.94
C MET A 35 45.82 -5.32 20.88
N ASP A 36 46.51 -4.18 20.87
CA ASP A 36 47.56 -3.63 21.72
C ASP A 36 47.58 -2.12 21.47
N CYS A 37 47.96 -1.33 22.46
CA CYS A 37 48.16 0.11 22.32
C CYS A 37 49.58 0.45 22.74
N ASN A 38 50.40 0.81 21.75
CA ASN A 38 51.48 1.81 21.85
C ASN A 38 52.12 1.95 20.46
N ASP A 39 52.21 3.18 19.96
CA ASP A 39 53.53 3.75 19.83
C ASP A 39 53.49 5.29 19.80
N THR A 40 54.46 5.85 20.50
CA THR A 40 54.68 7.26 20.82
C THR A 40 56.02 7.68 20.25
N SER A 41 56.11 8.92 19.76
CA SER A 41 57.36 9.70 19.73
C SER A 41 56.99 11.18 19.59
N SER A 42 57.11 12.05 20.62
CA SER A 42 58.33 12.60 21.27
C SER A 42 59.10 13.51 20.29
N ILE A 43 59.58 14.73 20.52
CA ILE A 43 59.96 15.61 21.65
C ILE A 43 60.14 17.02 21.00
N GLY A 44 59.86 18.16 21.62
CA GLY A 44 60.81 18.85 22.50
C GLY A 44 60.72 20.38 22.43
N GLU A 45 61.09 20.99 23.54
CA GLU A 45 61.01 22.38 23.96
C GLU A 45 61.99 23.34 23.28
N VAL A 46 61.74 24.65 23.40
CA VAL A 46 62.79 25.67 23.60
C VAL A 46 62.30 26.72 24.61
N ASP A 47 62.89 26.64 25.79
CA ASP A 47 63.61 27.66 26.59
C ASP A 47 63.25 29.17 26.59
N SER A 48 63.58 29.70 27.77
CA SER A 48 63.31 30.91 28.55
C SER A 48 63.76 32.29 28.06
N SER A 49 63.13 33.32 28.66
CA SER A 49 63.83 34.43 29.32
C SER A 49 62.91 35.21 30.27
N ALA A 50 63.32 35.26 31.54
CA ALA A 50 63.20 36.24 32.64
C ALA A 50 62.62 37.65 32.31
N ASP A 51 62.03 38.44 33.22
CA ASP A 51 62.41 38.70 34.62
C ASP A 51 61.27 39.44 35.40
N ASP A 52 61.45 39.45 36.72
CA ASP A 52 60.70 40.03 37.85
C ASP A 52 59.89 41.35 37.67
N LEU A 53 58.76 41.45 38.40
CA LEU A 53 58.61 42.35 39.56
C LEU A 53 57.27 42.16 40.30
N ALA A 54 57.41 41.74 41.57
CA ALA A 54 56.74 42.18 42.79
C ALA A 54 55.22 41.94 43.03
N GLU A 55 55.05 41.09 44.05
CA GLU A 55 53.92 40.76 44.92
C GLU A 55 53.04 41.91 45.44
N GLY A 56 51.78 41.54 45.74
CA GLY A 56 50.83 42.33 46.54
C GLY A 56 49.54 41.57 46.80
N ASN A 57 49.64 40.50 47.59
CA ASN A 57 48.59 39.54 47.96
C ASN A 57 47.42 40.15 48.75
N ALA A 58 46.18 39.79 48.41
CA ALA A 58 45.07 39.72 49.38
C ALA A 58 43.99 38.76 48.87
N THR A 59 44.00 37.57 49.47
CA THR A 59 43.00 36.52 49.38
C THR A 59 41.69 36.96 50.03
N GLY A 60 40.58 36.68 49.35
CA GLY A 60 39.21 36.80 49.85
C GLY A 60 38.39 35.62 49.33
N ASN A 61 38.18 34.66 50.22
CA ASN A 61 37.51 33.38 50.04
C ASN A 61 36.00 33.56 49.78
N ASP A 62 35.43 32.83 48.81
CA ASP A 62 33.99 32.51 48.83
C ASP A 62 33.72 31.13 48.22
N SER A 63 33.99 30.07 48.99
CA SER A 63 33.40 28.76 48.73
C SER A 63 31.98 28.75 49.27
N ALA A 64 31.04 29.33 48.53
CA ALA A 64 29.61 29.12 48.79
C ALA A 64 29.27 27.65 48.52
N SER A 65 29.22 26.84 49.57
CA SER A 65 28.66 25.49 49.49
C SER A 65 27.19 25.59 49.14
N VAL A 66 26.82 25.25 47.91
CA VAL A 66 25.42 25.20 47.46
C VAL A 66 24.75 24.05 48.21
N GLU A 67 23.95 24.38 49.24
CA GLU A 67 23.16 23.36 49.93
C GLU A 67 22.14 22.76 48.96
N LYS A 68 22.36 21.50 48.59
CA LYS A 68 21.42 20.74 47.77
C LYS A 68 20.08 20.64 48.48
N THR A 69 19.00 20.88 47.74
CA THR A 69 17.64 20.71 48.28
C THR A 69 17.13 19.30 48.02
N THR A 70 16.34 18.74 48.95
CA THR A 70 15.75 17.41 48.79
C THR A 70 14.45 17.47 47.97
N PRO A 71 14.38 16.81 46.79
CA PRO A 71 13.16 16.80 45.99
C PRO A 71 12.00 16.04 46.65
N LYS A 72 10.80 16.22 46.10
CA LYS A 72 9.59 15.52 46.49
C LYS A 72 9.11 14.61 45.36
N ILE A 73 8.96 13.32 45.67
CA ILE A 73 8.33 12.33 44.79
C ILE A 73 6.86 12.14 45.19
N THR A 74 5.96 12.21 44.22
CA THR A 74 4.53 11.88 44.38
C THR A 74 4.04 11.01 43.24
N VAL A 75 2.92 10.30 43.46
CA VAL A 75 2.19 9.57 42.42
C VAL A 75 0.78 10.12 42.31
N GLU A 76 0.26 10.21 41.10
CA GLU A 76 -1.07 10.80 40.85
C GLU A 76 -2.20 9.98 41.47
N SER A 77 -2.06 8.65 41.51
CA SER A 77 -3.05 7.76 42.11
C SER A 77 -2.40 6.56 42.77
N LYS A 78 -2.98 6.12 43.89
CA LYS A 78 -2.62 4.86 44.57
C LYS A 78 -3.40 3.65 44.01
N THR A 79 -4.34 3.87 43.08
CA THR A 79 -5.10 2.81 42.41
C THR A 79 -4.98 2.96 40.89
N VAL A 80 -4.60 1.89 40.21
CA VAL A 80 -4.34 1.91 38.76
C VAL A 80 -4.81 0.60 38.13
N TYR A 81 -5.34 0.63 36.90
CA TYR A 81 -5.71 -0.60 36.22
C TYR A 81 -4.46 -1.36 35.75
N SER A 82 -4.58 -2.69 35.65
CA SER A 82 -3.61 -3.47 34.89
C SER A 82 -3.58 -2.97 33.44
N LYS A 83 -2.38 -2.89 32.86
CA LYS A 83 -2.03 -2.35 31.52
C LYS A 83 -2.06 -0.83 31.38
N ASP A 84 -2.49 -0.09 32.40
CA ASP A 84 -2.48 1.37 32.40
C ASP A 84 -1.11 1.95 32.82
N THR A 85 -1.01 3.27 32.69
CA THR A 85 0.17 4.05 33.10
C THR A 85 -0.07 4.68 34.47
N LEU A 86 0.90 4.55 35.36
CA LEU A 86 1.00 5.33 36.59
C LEU A 86 1.91 6.53 36.35
N PHE A 87 1.46 7.73 36.68
CA PHE A 87 2.23 8.96 36.56
C PHE A 87 2.92 9.30 37.88
N VAL A 88 4.23 9.54 37.78
CA VAL A 88 5.12 9.86 38.90
C VAL A 88 5.61 11.29 38.69
N HIS A 89 5.50 12.14 39.71
CA HIS A 89 5.96 13.52 39.65
C HIS A 89 7.18 13.71 40.54
N LEU A 90 8.20 14.37 40.00
CA LEU A 90 9.37 14.84 40.73
C LEU A 90 9.36 16.37 40.74
N LYS A 91 9.35 16.95 41.94
CA LYS A 91 9.35 18.40 42.15
C LYS A 91 10.44 18.78 43.15
N ASN A 92 10.95 20.01 43.08
CA ASN A 92 11.80 20.55 44.15
C ASN A 92 10.97 20.83 45.42
N ALA A 93 11.65 21.28 46.48
CA ALA A 93 11.01 21.57 47.77
C ALA A 93 9.90 22.65 47.68
N THR A 94 10.05 23.63 46.79
CA THR A 94 9.08 24.74 46.59
C THR A 94 7.96 24.40 45.60
N GLY A 95 7.95 23.18 45.02
CA GLY A 95 6.91 22.70 44.11
C GLY A 95 7.16 22.93 42.61
N GLY A 96 8.31 23.51 42.25
CA GLY A 96 8.82 23.59 40.88
C GLY A 96 9.14 22.20 40.31
N VAL A 97 8.88 22.00 39.02
CA VAL A 97 9.01 20.69 38.37
C VAL A 97 10.46 20.36 38.00
N LEU A 98 10.90 19.13 38.27
CA LEU A 98 12.23 18.65 37.90
C LEU A 98 12.16 17.88 36.59
N LYS A 99 12.61 18.50 35.50
CA LYS A 99 12.51 18.01 34.13
C LYS A 99 13.72 17.15 33.77
N HIS A 100 13.52 16.16 32.91
CA HIS A 100 14.58 15.31 32.34
C HIS A 100 15.47 14.57 33.36
N LYS A 101 14.99 14.39 34.60
CA LYS A 101 15.70 13.66 35.65
C LYS A 101 15.40 12.16 35.57
N LYS A 102 16.42 11.33 35.78
CA LYS A 102 16.31 9.87 35.79
C LYS A 102 15.76 9.38 37.12
N LEU A 103 14.80 8.46 37.08
CA LEU A 103 14.22 7.82 38.25
C LEU A 103 14.31 6.29 38.11
N THR A 104 14.48 5.59 39.23
CA THR A 104 14.38 4.14 39.28
C THR A 104 13.11 3.75 40.04
N ALA A 105 12.26 2.94 39.41
CA ALA A 105 11.02 2.45 39.99
C ALA A 105 11.06 0.94 40.17
N GLN A 106 10.82 0.44 41.38
CA GLN A 106 10.76 -0.99 41.69
C GLN A 106 9.35 -1.38 42.12
N ILE A 107 8.71 -2.27 41.35
CA ILE A 107 7.36 -2.78 41.66
C ILE A 107 7.22 -4.22 41.17
N GLY A 108 6.64 -5.08 42.02
CA GLY A 108 6.40 -6.49 41.67
C GLY A 108 7.69 -7.27 41.36
N GLY A 109 8.79 -6.93 42.02
CA GLY A 109 10.10 -7.58 41.83
C GLY A 109 10.83 -7.19 40.54
N LYS A 110 10.40 -6.12 39.85
CA LYS A 110 11.05 -5.61 38.64
C LYS A 110 11.46 -4.15 38.82
N SER A 111 12.61 -3.80 38.25
CA SER A 111 13.12 -2.43 38.15
C SER A 111 12.77 -1.83 36.80
N TYR A 112 12.39 -0.54 36.81
CA TYR A 112 12.06 0.26 35.66
C TYR A 112 12.83 1.58 35.74
N TYR A 113 13.47 1.95 34.65
CA TYR A 113 14.18 3.23 34.53
C TYR A 113 13.27 4.22 33.82
N LEU A 114 12.99 5.34 34.47
CA LEU A 114 12.07 6.36 34.00
C LEU A 114 12.82 7.69 33.86
N THR A 115 12.28 8.59 33.05
CA THR A 115 12.79 9.95 32.92
C THR A 115 11.61 10.91 32.98
N THR A 116 11.73 11.99 33.76
CA THR A 116 10.70 13.01 33.81
C THR A 116 10.66 13.82 32.50
N ASP A 117 9.47 14.14 32.02
CA ASP A 117 9.30 14.99 30.84
C ASP A 117 9.45 16.49 31.19
N SER A 118 9.14 17.36 30.22
CA SER A 118 9.21 18.82 30.40
C SER A 118 8.24 19.37 31.44
N GLN A 119 7.30 18.56 31.93
CA GLN A 119 6.36 18.89 33.02
C GLN A 119 6.74 18.19 34.34
N GLY A 120 7.93 17.58 34.41
CA GLY A 120 8.37 16.84 35.60
C GLY A 120 7.65 15.51 35.81
N VAL A 121 7.04 14.94 34.78
CA VAL A 121 6.24 13.71 34.87
C VAL A 121 6.97 12.52 34.26
N ALA A 122 7.14 11.46 35.03
CA ALA A 122 7.64 10.17 34.56
C ALA A 122 6.49 9.15 34.44
N LYS A 123 6.52 8.30 33.40
CA LYS A 123 5.41 7.39 33.06
C LYS A 123 5.80 5.93 33.29
N LEU A 124 5.18 5.28 34.27
CA LEU A 124 5.41 3.87 34.57
C LEU A 124 4.27 2.99 34.04
N LYS A 125 4.54 2.11 33.07
CA LYS A 125 3.52 1.19 32.53
C LYS A 125 3.32 -0.03 33.45
N ILE A 126 2.10 -0.18 33.97
CA ILE A 126 1.76 -1.24 34.92
C ILE A 126 1.30 -2.49 34.17
N ASN A 127 2.15 -3.51 34.09
CA ASN A 127 1.78 -4.81 33.52
C ASN A 127 1.80 -5.92 34.59
N LEU A 128 0.99 -5.73 35.62
CA LEU A 128 0.93 -6.60 36.81
C LEU A 128 -0.49 -7.15 37.01
N ASP A 129 -0.58 -8.26 37.74
CA ASP A 129 -1.86 -8.84 38.17
C ASP A 129 -2.57 -7.93 39.17
N ALA A 130 -3.89 -8.04 39.30
CA ALA A 130 -4.65 -7.22 40.23
C ALA A 130 -4.42 -7.66 41.68
N LYS A 131 -3.64 -6.88 42.42
CA LYS A 131 -3.43 -6.95 43.87
C LYS A 131 -2.73 -5.68 44.38
N LYS A 132 -2.41 -5.63 45.67
CA LYS A 132 -1.58 -4.56 46.25
C LYS A 132 -0.10 -4.86 46.02
N TYR A 133 0.67 -3.84 45.65
CA TYR A 133 2.12 -3.88 45.47
C TYR A 133 2.78 -2.77 46.28
N LYS A 134 3.98 -3.05 46.78
CA LYS A 134 4.90 -2.01 47.24
C LYS A 134 5.65 -1.48 46.00
N LEU A 135 5.58 -0.18 45.78
CA LEU A 135 6.32 0.56 44.76
C LEU A 135 7.37 1.41 45.45
N THR A 136 8.64 1.24 45.10
CA THR A 136 9.71 2.15 45.53
C THR A 136 10.12 2.99 44.33
N ILE A 137 10.15 4.31 44.46
CA ILE A 137 10.74 5.22 43.48
C ILE A 137 11.97 5.86 44.12
N SER A 138 13.11 5.80 43.44
CA SER A 138 14.31 6.53 43.81
C SER A 138 14.73 7.53 42.74
N PHE A 139 15.25 8.65 43.22
CA PHE A 139 16.06 9.61 42.47
C PHE A 139 17.43 9.60 43.14
N ASP A 140 18.48 9.34 42.38
CA ASP A 140 19.82 9.14 42.95
C ASP A 140 20.54 10.46 43.29
N GLY A 141 19.90 11.60 43.01
CA GLY A 141 20.48 12.93 43.19
C GLY A 141 21.24 13.41 41.95
N ASP A 142 21.65 14.67 41.98
CA ASP A 142 22.56 15.28 41.01
C ASP A 142 23.32 16.46 41.65
N GLU A 143 23.92 17.33 40.85
CA GLU A 143 24.65 18.52 41.29
C GLU A 143 23.78 19.49 42.11
N ASP A 144 22.48 19.59 41.78
CA ASP A 144 21.57 20.58 42.38
C ASP A 144 20.70 20.00 43.51
N TYR A 145 20.47 18.68 43.50
CA TYR A 145 19.45 18.04 44.34
C TYR A 145 19.96 16.79 45.05
N ASN A 146 19.54 16.61 46.30
CA ASN A 146 19.83 15.40 47.07
C ASN A 146 19.11 14.17 46.50
N SER A 147 19.66 12.99 46.77
CA SER A 147 18.97 11.73 46.51
C SER A 147 17.72 11.58 47.39
N ILE A 148 16.70 10.90 46.88
CA ILE A 148 15.51 10.57 47.64
C ILE A 148 14.93 9.24 47.19
N SER A 149 14.48 8.44 48.16
CA SER A 149 13.71 7.21 47.92
C SER A 149 12.37 7.26 48.64
N LYS A 150 11.28 6.98 47.91
CA LYS A 150 9.91 6.97 48.47
C LYS A 150 9.17 5.69 48.14
N LYS A 151 8.53 5.12 49.16
CA LYS A 151 7.69 3.93 49.06
C LYS A 151 6.21 4.31 48.98
N PHE A 152 5.49 3.65 48.08
CA PHE A 152 4.05 3.77 47.88
C PHE A 152 3.39 2.39 47.92
N ASN A 153 2.15 2.33 48.41
CA ASN A 153 1.30 1.15 48.28
C ASN A 153 0.34 1.34 47.11
N ILE A 154 0.56 0.61 46.03
CA ILE A 154 -0.23 0.72 44.79
C ILE A 154 -1.20 -0.46 44.71
N LYS A 155 -2.50 -0.18 44.58
CA LYS A 155 -3.54 -1.16 44.31
C LYS A 155 -3.74 -1.28 42.80
N VAL A 156 -3.28 -2.39 42.23
CA VAL A 156 -3.56 -2.73 40.83
C VAL A 156 -4.94 -3.39 40.75
N ILE A 157 -5.81 -2.87 39.88
CA ILE A 157 -7.18 -3.39 39.68
C ILE A 157 -7.36 -3.97 38.27
N LYS A 158 -8.32 -4.89 38.13
CA LYS A 158 -8.56 -5.59 36.86
C LYS A 158 -9.16 -4.66 35.81
N LEU A 159 -8.68 -4.74 34.58
CA LEU A 159 -9.21 -3.96 33.48
C LEU A 159 -10.49 -4.63 32.93
N LYS A 160 -11.55 -3.85 32.76
CA LYS A 160 -12.82 -4.37 32.23
C LYS A 160 -12.66 -4.77 30.76
N THR A 161 -13.36 -5.82 30.35
CA THR A 161 -13.34 -6.30 28.96
C THR A 161 -14.72 -6.30 28.31
N ARG A 162 -14.74 -6.40 26.97
CA ARG A 162 -15.94 -6.46 26.15
C ARG A 162 -15.73 -7.46 25.02
N ILE A 163 -16.73 -8.31 24.78
CA ILE A 163 -16.81 -9.18 23.60
C ILE A 163 -17.74 -8.54 22.57
N THR A 164 -17.26 -8.46 21.32
CA THR A 164 -18.03 -7.98 20.16
C THR A 164 -18.00 -8.98 19.02
N GLU A 165 -18.96 -8.87 18.11
CA GLU A 165 -19.10 -9.67 16.90
C GLU A 165 -18.82 -8.85 15.63
N SER A 166 -18.26 -9.47 14.59
CA SER A 166 -18.05 -8.78 13.31
C SER A 166 -19.30 -8.73 12.43
N ALA A 167 -20.30 -9.58 12.67
CA ALA A 167 -21.55 -9.61 11.89
C ALA A 167 -22.64 -10.35 12.66
N ASN A 168 -23.91 -10.13 12.30
CA ASN A 168 -25.03 -11.00 12.73
C ASN A 168 -25.42 -12.05 11.69
N PHE A 169 -24.54 -12.35 10.76
CA PHE A 169 -24.77 -13.42 9.79
C PHE A 169 -23.47 -14.07 9.36
N VAL A 170 -23.58 -15.26 8.79
CA VAL A 170 -22.47 -16.03 8.26
C VAL A 170 -22.94 -16.84 7.06
N VAL A 171 -22.05 -17.05 6.09
CA VAL A 171 -22.30 -18.01 5.01
C VAL A 171 -22.02 -19.42 5.51
N ARG A 172 -22.89 -20.39 5.20
CA ARG A 172 -22.67 -21.80 5.57
C ARG A 172 -21.28 -22.26 5.12
N GLY A 173 -20.55 -22.93 6.00
CA GLY A 173 -19.16 -23.33 5.77
C GLY A 173 -18.11 -22.28 6.11
N LYS A 174 -18.50 -21.04 6.43
CA LYS A 174 -17.59 -19.92 6.77
C LYS A 174 -17.54 -19.67 8.28
N TYR A 175 -16.70 -18.70 8.66
CA TYR A 175 -16.43 -18.38 10.05
C TYR A 175 -17.24 -17.17 10.53
N LEU A 176 -17.81 -17.28 11.72
CA LEU A 176 -18.28 -16.15 12.51
C LEU A 176 -17.16 -15.73 13.47
N TYR A 177 -16.97 -14.43 13.65
CA TYR A 177 -15.84 -13.85 14.36
C TYR A 177 -16.30 -13.07 15.59
N PHE A 178 -15.56 -13.23 16.68
CA PHE A 178 -15.70 -12.43 17.90
C PHE A 178 -14.36 -11.79 18.27
N HIS A 179 -14.42 -10.62 18.89
CA HIS A 179 -13.25 -9.86 19.35
C HIS A 179 -13.38 -9.56 20.84
N LEU A 180 -12.31 -9.83 21.59
CA LEU A 180 -12.14 -9.42 22.98
C LEU A 180 -11.26 -8.16 23.01
N THR A 181 -11.84 -7.07 23.52
CA THR A 181 -11.11 -5.82 23.80
C THR A 181 -11.26 -5.45 25.25
N ASP A 182 -10.40 -4.57 25.75
CA ASP A 182 -10.64 -3.89 27.01
C ASP A 182 -11.55 -2.67 26.84
N ILE A 183 -11.71 -1.87 27.91
CA ILE A 183 -12.48 -0.64 27.93
C ILE A 183 -11.89 0.47 27.06
N HIS A 184 -10.57 0.51 26.90
CA HIS A 184 -9.87 1.48 26.04
C HIS A 184 -9.95 1.09 24.56
N GLY A 185 -10.38 -0.15 24.28
CA GLY A 185 -10.53 -0.68 22.93
C GLY A 185 -9.29 -1.43 22.45
N ASP A 186 -8.30 -1.63 23.32
CA ASP A 186 -7.11 -2.40 23.02
C ASP A 186 -7.42 -3.90 22.97
N ARG A 187 -6.63 -4.61 22.16
CA ARG A 187 -6.85 -6.02 21.84
C ARG A 187 -6.33 -6.90 22.97
N VAL A 188 -7.17 -7.81 23.45
CA VAL A 188 -6.77 -8.75 24.51
C VAL A 188 -6.42 -10.11 23.90
N SER A 189 -5.12 -10.39 23.75
CA SER A 189 -4.57 -11.59 23.11
C SER A 189 -4.33 -12.74 24.08
N GLY A 190 -4.27 -13.97 23.57
CA GLY A 190 -3.91 -15.18 24.32
C GLY A 190 -4.97 -15.71 25.29
N LYS A 191 -6.13 -15.06 25.40
CA LYS A 191 -7.16 -15.39 26.40
C LYS A 191 -8.16 -16.44 25.89
N LYS A 192 -8.58 -17.35 26.76
CA LYS A 192 -9.55 -18.42 26.44
C LYS A 192 -10.99 -17.86 26.43
N ILE A 193 -11.65 -17.95 25.28
CA ILE A 193 -13.07 -17.68 25.08
C ILE A 193 -13.83 -19.00 24.96
N THR A 194 -14.87 -19.17 25.78
CA THR A 194 -15.82 -20.27 25.67
C THR A 194 -17.01 -19.83 24.83
N ILE A 195 -17.28 -20.54 23.74
CA ILE A 195 -18.38 -20.26 22.81
C ILE A 195 -19.37 -21.42 22.88
N LYS A 196 -20.63 -21.14 23.23
CA LYS A 196 -21.74 -22.10 23.20
C LYS A 196 -22.61 -21.84 21.97
N TYR A 197 -22.73 -22.84 21.11
CA TYR A 197 -23.47 -22.77 19.85
C TYR A 197 -24.03 -24.16 19.50
N ASN A 198 -25.32 -24.23 19.19
CA ASN A 198 -26.01 -25.44 18.74
C ASN A 198 -25.76 -26.66 19.67
N GLY A 199 -25.96 -26.47 20.98
CA GLY A 199 -25.72 -27.49 22.02
C GLY A 199 -24.22 -27.78 22.31
N LYS A 200 -23.30 -27.34 21.45
CA LYS A 200 -21.87 -27.62 21.58
C LYS A 200 -21.11 -26.47 22.25
N THR A 201 -20.05 -26.82 22.97
CA THR A 201 -19.12 -25.88 23.61
C THR A 201 -17.77 -25.90 22.92
N TYR A 202 -17.26 -24.74 22.54
CA TYR A 202 -15.97 -24.55 21.87
C TYR A 202 -15.08 -23.64 22.71
N ASN A 203 -13.90 -24.11 23.08
CA ASN A 203 -12.89 -23.29 23.74
C ASN A 203 -11.86 -22.82 22.70
N LYS A 204 -11.72 -21.50 22.53
CA LYS A 204 -10.79 -20.89 21.56
C LYS A 204 -9.94 -19.83 22.26
N LYS A 205 -8.65 -19.74 21.92
CA LYS A 205 -7.76 -18.68 22.41
C LYS A 205 -7.79 -17.48 21.45
N THR A 206 -7.82 -16.26 21.98
CA THR A 206 -7.72 -15.05 21.17
C THR A 206 -6.33 -14.97 20.53
N ASN A 207 -6.25 -14.64 19.25
CA ASN A 207 -4.97 -14.41 18.57
C ASN A 207 -4.35 -13.06 18.96
N ARG A 208 -3.22 -12.69 18.34
CA ARG A 208 -2.57 -11.36 18.52
C ARG A 208 -3.49 -10.15 18.25
N TYR A 209 -4.60 -10.37 17.57
CA TYR A 209 -5.61 -9.35 17.26
C TYR A 209 -6.84 -9.43 18.17
N GLY A 210 -6.76 -10.13 19.31
CA GLY A 210 -7.89 -10.30 20.23
C GLY A 210 -9.06 -11.07 19.64
N THR A 211 -8.84 -11.83 18.55
CA THR A 211 -9.93 -12.41 17.74
C THR A 211 -10.02 -13.93 17.92
N VAL A 212 -11.26 -14.44 18.01
CA VAL A 212 -11.59 -15.86 17.88
C VAL A 212 -12.57 -16.08 16.73
N LYS A 213 -12.48 -17.23 16.07
CA LYS A 213 -13.35 -17.61 14.94
C LYS A 213 -13.98 -18.99 15.17
N ILE A 214 -15.25 -19.13 14.80
CA ILE A 214 -16.00 -20.40 14.84
C ILE A 214 -16.57 -20.72 13.46
N LYS A 215 -16.32 -21.93 12.95
CA LYS A 215 -16.86 -22.39 11.66
C LYS A 215 -18.34 -22.76 11.84
N ILE A 216 -19.20 -22.27 10.96
CA ILE A 216 -20.64 -22.49 11.03
C ILE A 216 -21.11 -23.30 9.83
N ASN A 217 -21.51 -24.55 10.07
CA ASN A 217 -21.96 -25.50 9.04
C ASN A 217 -23.48 -25.79 9.08
N ALA A 218 -24.23 -25.15 9.99
CA ALA A 218 -25.65 -25.40 10.17
C ALA A 218 -26.48 -24.95 8.96
N GLN A 219 -27.73 -25.39 8.91
CA GLN A 219 -28.68 -25.01 7.86
C GLN A 219 -29.06 -23.53 7.94
N LYS A 220 -29.69 -23.02 6.89
CA LYS A 220 -30.15 -21.62 6.84
C LYS A 220 -31.27 -21.39 7.87
N SER A 221 -30.91 -20.81 9.02
CA SER A 221 -31.86 -20.39 10.05
C SER A 221 -31.24 -19.28 10.92
N ARG A 222 -31.96 -18.88 11.98
CA ARG A 222 -31.50 -17.95 13.00
C ARG A 222 -31.12 -18.73 14.25
N TYR A 223 -29.87 -18.66 14.68
CA TYR A 223 -29.36 -19.42 15.82
C TYR A 223 -28.89 -18.51 16.95
N PRO A 224 -29.09 -18.90 18.22
CA PRO A 224 -28.44 -18.28 19.36
C PRO A 224 -26.97 -18.73 19.47
N ILE A 225 -26.10 -17.82 19.88
CA ILE A 225 -24.70 -18.10 20.22
C ILE A 225 -24.29 -17.24 21.41
N LYS A 226 -23.55 -17.83 22.35
CA LYS A 226 -23.01 -17.13 23.52
C LYS A 226 -21.50 -17.30 23.58
N ALA A 227 -20.77 -16.19 23.58
CA ALA A 227 -19.33 -16.15 23.85
C ALA A 227 -19.08 -15.61 25.26
N LYS A 228 -18.17 -16.23 26.00
CA LYS A 228 -17.82 -15.83 27.37
C LYS A 228 -16.30 -15.87 27.57
N PHE A 229 -15.77 -14.78 28.11
CA PHE A 229 -14.46 -14.70 28.71
C PHE A 229 -14.65 -14.71 30.23
N LYS A 230 -13.97 -15.63 30.92
CA LYS A 230 -13.98 -15.66 32.40
C LYS A 230 -12.98 -14.63 32.92
N THR A 231 -13.28 -14.03 34.07
CA THR A 231 -12.33 -13.18 34.81
C THR A 231 -11.01 -13.93 35.04
N ASP A 232 -9.89 -13.25 34.85
CA ASP A 232 -8.55 -13.75 35.18
C ASP A 232 -7.83 -12.79 36.13
N SER A 233 -6.51 -12.91 36.27
CA SER A 233 -5.70 -12.09 37.16
C SER A 233 -5.62 -10.61 36.75
N GLN A 234 -5.74 -10.29 35.46
CA GLN A 234 -5.56 -8.93 34.92
C GLN A 234 -6.86 -8.31 34.43
N TYR A 235 -7.84 -9.13 34.02
CA TYR A 235 -9.04 -8.67 33.32
C TYR A 235 -10.33 -9.16 33.99
N VAL A 236 -11.33 -8.27 34.02
CA VAL A 236 -12.70 -8.65 34.37
C VAL A 236 -13.33 -9.40 33.20
N GLY A 237 -14.03 -10.50 33.50
CA GLY A 237 -14.71 -11.31 32.51
C GLY A 237 -15.83 -10.55 31.78
N SER A 238 -16.18 -11.02 30.60
CA SER A 238 -17.25 -10.44 29.78
C SER A 238 -17.96 -11.51 28.97
N SER A 239 -19.19 -11.22 28.54
CA SER A 239 -19.96 -12.15 27.72
C SER A 239 -20.75 -11.43 26.64
N LYS A 240 -21.02 -12.16 25.56
CA LYS A 240 -21.85 -11.70 24.46
C LYS A 240 -22.83 -12.79 24.07
N TYR A 241 -24.12 -12.46 24.14
CA TYR A 241 -25.18 -13.23 23.50
C TYR A 241 -25.56 -12.58 22.17
N LEU A 242 -25.77 -13.41 21.14
CA LEU A 242 -26.14 -12.97 19.79
C LEU A 242 -27.12 -13.98 19.18
N LYS A 243 -28.18 -13.48 18.54
CA LYS A 243 -28.95 -14.27 17.57
C LYS A 243 -28.46 -13.91 16.16
N PHE A 244 -27.83 -14.84 15.46
CA PHE A 244 -27.25 -14.61 14.14
C PHE A 244 -27.92 -15.48 13.06
N TYR A 245 -27.78 -15.09 11.79
CA TYR A 245 -28.38 -15.77 10.65
C TYR A 245 -27.34 -16.58 9.86
N VAL A 246 -27.65 -17.83 9.57
CA VAL A 246 -26.90 -18.61 8.56
C VAL A 246 -27.51 -18.33 7.19
N THR A 247 -26.67 -18.08 6.20
CA THR A 247 -27.07 -17.74 4.82
C THR A 247 -26.33 -18.61 3.81
N SER A 248 -26.89 -18.76 2.61
CA SER A 248 -26.25 -19.57 1.56
C SER A 248 -25.14 -18.81 0.82
N SER A 249 -25.28 -17.48 0.63
CA SER A 249 -24.34 -16.74 -0.24
C SER A 249 -24.44 -15.20 -0.12
N ARG A 250 -24.38 -14.62 1.08
CA ARG A 250 -24.46 -13.16 1.29
C ARG A 250 -23.11 -12.58 1.71
N SER A 251 -22.77 -11.38 1.23
CA SER A 251 -21.61 -10.61 1.66
C SER A 251 -21.94 -9.12 1.82
N ILE A 252 -21.54 -8.55 2.96
CA ILE A 252 -21.57 -7.12 3.27
C ILE A 252 -20.16 -6.78 3.74
N ASN A 253 -19.34 -6.21 2.87
CA ASN A 253 -17.93 -5.96 3.15
C ASN A 253 -17.68 -4.46 3.33
N ILE A 254 -17.33 -4.04 4.55
CA ILE A 254 -16.77 -2.71 4.82
C ILE A 254 -15.28 -2.79 4.50
N ALA A 255 -14.87 -2.26 3.35
CA ALA A 255 -13.55 -2.52 2.80
C ALA A 255 -12.42 -1.76 3.51
N ASN A 256 -12.73 -0.59 4.07
CA ASN A 256 -11.74 0.28 4.69
C ASN A 256 -10.95 -0.43 5.79
N THR A 257 -9.68 -0.08 5.92
CA THR A 257 -8.82 -0.45 7.06
C THR A 257 -8.55 0.70 8.01
N LYS A 258 -8.61 1.92 7.50
CA LYS A 258 -8.50 3.19 8.23
C LYS A 258 -9.49 4.18 7.66
N LEU A 259 -9.69 5.29 8.36
CA LEU A 259 -10.53 6.39 7.92
C LEU A 259 -9.78 7.71 8.13
N LEU A 260 -9.99 8.68 7.26
CA LEU A 260 -9.60 10.07 7.48
C LEU A 260 -10.83 10.88 7.91
N SER A 261 -10.65 11.98 8.62
CA SER A 261 -11.75 12.85 9.08
C SER A 261 -12.61 13.34 7.90
N ASN A 262 -11.97 13.67 6.77
CA ASN A 262 -12.60 13.99 5.48
C ASN A 262 -12.70 12.78 4.52
N GLY A 263 -12.51 11.57 5.02
CA GLY A 263 -12.46 10.33 4.25
C GLY A 263 -13.82 9.73 3.88
N TYR A 264 -13.78 8.59 3.18
CA TYR A 264 -14.98 7.88 2.71
C TYR A 264 -14.98 6.41 3.14
N ILE A 265 -16.16 5.92 3.53
CA ILE A 265 -16.40 4.51 3.81
C ILE A 265 -16.97 3.83 2.57
N ARG A 266 -16.39 2.68 2.21
CA ARG A 266 -16.73 1.88 1.04
C ARG A 266 -17.30 0.54 1.47
N VAL A 267 -18.53 0.27 1.06
CA VAL A 267 -19.24 -0.97 1.34
C VAL A 267 -19.56 -1.69 0.04
N TYR A 268 -19.22 -2.97 -0.04
CA TYR A 268 -19.49 -3.84 -1.20
C TYR A 268 -20.51 -4.90 -0.81
N LEU A 269 -21.57 -5.02 -1.60
CA LEU A 269 -22.69 -5.93 -1.38
C LEU A 269 -22.76 -6.99 -2.48
N LYS A 270 -22.77 -8.25 -2.07
CA LYS A 270 -23.01 -9.36 -3.00
C LYS A 270 -23.99 -10.39 -2.43
N VAL A 271 -24.80 -10.98 -3.31
CA VAL A 271 -25.65 -12.15 -3.04
C VAL A 271 -25.41 -13.17 -4.15
N ALA A 272 -25.14 -14.43 -3.81
CA ALA A 272 -24.74 -15.47 -4.77
C ALA A 272 -23.55 -15.04 -5.65
N GLY A 273 -22.62 -14.27 -5.08
CA GLY A 273 -21.47 -13.72 -5.81
C GLY A 273 -21.81 -12.57 -6.77
N LYS A 274 -23.09 -12.20 -6.94
CA LYS A 274 -23.53 -11.10 -7.80
C LYS A 274 -23.75 -9.82 -7.00
N ALA A 275 -23.42 -8.68 -7.59
CA ALA A 275 -23.72 -7.36 -7.05
C ALA A 275 -25.23 -7.17 -6.81
N VAL A 276 -25.60 -6.41 -5.77
CA VAL A 276 -27.01 -6.11 -5.48
C VAL A 276 -27.23 -4.64 -5.12
N SER A 277 -28.23 -4.00 -5.76
CA SER A 277 -28.63 -2.62 -5.46
C SER A 277 -29.66 -2.59 -4.32
N LYS A 278 -29.18 -2.58 -3.07
CA LYS A 278 -30.01 -2.47 -1.86
C LYS A 278 -29.59 -1.28 -1.00
N LYS A 279 -30.51 -0.77 -0.17
CA LYS A 279 -30.21 0.30 0.80
C LYS A 279 -29.25 -0.21 1.88
N VAL A 280 -28.14 0.49 2.07
CA VAL A 280 -27.21 0.31 3.18
C VAL A 280 -27.44 1.42 4.17
N THR A 281 -27.59 1.07 5.45
CA THR A 281 -27.61 2.03 6.55
C THR A 281 -26.32 1.88 7.34
N LEU A 282 -25.46 2.89 7.24
CA LEU A 282 -24.20 2.99 7.95
C LEU A 282 -24.41 3.66 9.31
N THR A 283 -23.79 3.14 10.35
CA THR A 283 -23.71 3.77 11.68
C THR A 283 -22.25 3.92 12.09
N ILE A 284 -21.85 5.13 12.47
CA ILE A 284 -20.49 5.48 12.93
C ILE A 284 -20.55 6.71 13.83
N GLY A 285 -19.93 6.66 15.01
CA GLY A 285 -19.87 7.82 15.93
C GLY A 285 -21.24 8.40 16.28
N GLY A 286 -22.24 7.54 16.53
CA GLY A 286 -23.63 7.94 16.76
C GLY A 286 -24.41 8.35 15.50
N LYS A 287 -23.72 8.77 14.42
CA LYS A 287 -24.34 9.15 13.15
C LYS A 287 -24.90 7.95 12.41
N LYS A 288 -26.03 8.14 11.71
CA LYS A 288 -26.69 7.15 10.87
C LYS A 288 -26.91 7.71 9.47
N ILE A 289 -26.33 7.09 8.44
CA ILE A 289 -26.40 7.56 7.06
C ILE A 289 -26.89 6.41 6.18
N ALA A 290 -27.96 6.63 5.42
CA ALA A 290 -28.50 5.64 4.50
C ALA A 290 -28.19 6.00 3.05
N LYS A 291 -27.73 5.02 2.26
CA LYS A 291 -27.47 5.19 0.82
C LYS A 291 -27.77 3.89 0.07
N LYS A 292 -28.38 4.01 -1.11
CA LYS A 292 -28.62 2.86 -2.00
C LYS A 292 -27.33 2.46 -2.70
N ALA A 293 -27.03 1.16 -2.73
CA ALA A 293 -25.93 0.64 -3.53
C ALA A 293 -26.21 0.84 -5.03
N ASN A 294 -25.18 1.15 -5.80
CA ASN A 294 -25.28 1.24 -7.25
C ASN A 294 -25.53 -0.15 -7.88
N SER A 295 -25.64 -0.22 -9.22
CA SER A 295 -25.86 -1.51 -9.92
C SER A 295 -24.72 -2.52 -9.71
N GLU A 296 -23.54 -2.04 -9.33
CA GLU A 296 -22.37 -2.87 -9.00
C GLU A 296 -22.29 -3.23 -7.50
N GLY A 297 -23.32 -2.91 -6.72
CA GLY A 297 -23.40 -3.27 -5.30
C GLY A 297 -22.47 -2.47 -4.40
N ILE A 298 -22.02 -1.30 -4.87
CA ILE A 298 -21.07 -0.44 -4.18
C ILE A 298 -21.81 0.73 -3.53
N VAL A 299 -21.45 1.03 -2.28
CA VAL A 299 -21.86 2.23 -1.55
C VAL A 299 -20.62 2.97 -1.08
N VAL A 300 -20.54 4.26 -1.39
CA VAL A 300 -19.51 5.16 -0.87
C VAL A 300 -20.18 6.27 -0.07
N ILE A 301 -19.82 6.40 1.21
CA ILE A 301 -20.41 7.35 2.16
C ILE A 301 -19.30 8.18 2.81
N LYS A 302 -19.48 9.50 2.88
CA LYS A 302 -18.63 10.40 3.65
C LYS A 302 -19.23 10.58 5.05
N PRO A 303 -18.65 10.00 6.11
CA PRO A 303 -19.23 10.09 7.44
C PRO A 303 -18.95 11.43 8.16
N ALA A 304 -17.86 12.11 7.79
CA ALA A 304 -17.36 13.35 8.43
C ALA A 304 -17.33 13.23 9.97
N VAL A 305 -16.39 12.42 10.48
CA VAL A 305 -16.19 12.18 11.92
C VAL A 305 -14.81 12.66 12.34
N LYS A 306 -14.67 13.16 13.58
CA LYS A 306 -13.37 13.58 14.11
C LYS A 306 -12.42 12.40 14.26
N ALA A 307 -11.11 12.65 14.36
CA ALA A 307 -10.14 11.62 14.70
C ALA A 307 -10.55 10.84 15.96
N GLY A 308 -10.30 9.53 15.98
CA GLY A 308 -10.75 8.65 17.07
C GLY A 308 -10.94 7.20 16.65
N HIS A 309 -11.37 6.36 17.59
CA HIS A 309 -11.62 4.95 17.34
C HIS A 309 -13.12 4.69 17.20
N TYR A 310 -13.53 4.09 16.09
CA TYR A 310 -14.95 3.87 15.79
C TYR A 310 -15.25 2.41 15.46
N VAL A 311 -16.44 1.96 15.87
CA VAL A 311 -17.06 0.76 15.30
C VAL A 311 -18.02 1.20 14.22
N VAL A 312 -17.69 0.88 12.97
CA VAL A 312 -18.54 1.11 11.81
C VAL A 312 -19.47 -0.07 11.64
N LYS A 313 -20.78 0.17 11.54
CA LYS A 313 -21.79 -0.86 11.29
C LYS A 313 -22.52 -0.58 9.98
N ALA A 314 -22.48 -1.51 9.02
CA ALA A 314 -23.22 -1.43 7.77
C ALA A 314 -24.39 -2.43 7.80
N ASN A 315 -25.62 -1.93 7.71
CA ASN A 315 -26.85 -2.74 7.77
C ASN A 315 -27.51 -2.81 6.39
N VAL A 316 -27.99 -4.00 6.01
CA VAL A 316 -28.80 -4.27 4.81
C VAL A 316 -30.00 -5.11 5.24
N GLY A 317 -31.15 -4.45 5.40
CA GLY A 317 -32.30 -5.07 6.08
C GLY A 317 -31.92 -5.56 7.48
N LYS A 318 -32.25 -6.81 7.79
CA LYS A 318 -31.92 -7.44 9.08
C LYS A 318 -30.45 -7.85 9.26
N TYR A 319 -29.64 -7.80 8.20
CA TYR A 319 -28.25 -8.26 8.22
C TYR A 319 -27.30 -7.08 8.44
N TYR A 320 -26.21 -7.27 9.20
CA TYR A 320 -25.16 -6.28 9.35
C TYR A 320 -23.77 -6.89 9.44
N SER A 321 -22.80 -6.09 9.01
CA SER A 321 -21.38 -6.27 9.30
C SER A 321 -20.85 -5.09 10.10
N LYS A 322 -19.84 -5.34 10.94
CA LYS A 322 -19.15 -4.38 11.78
C LYS A 322 -17.66 -4.41 11.51
N ARG A 323 -17.01 -3.25 11.62
CA ARG A 323 -15.58 -3.12 11.53
C ARG A 323 -15.07 -2.03 12.47
N GLY A 324 -14.08 -2.34 13.29
CA GLY A 324 -13.33 -1.31 14.01
C GLY A 324 -12.40 -0.57 13.06
N LEU A 325 -12.46 0.76 13.04
CA LEU A 325 -11.59 1.63 12.26
C LEU A 325 -11.01 2.71 13.17
N LYS A 326 -9.71 2.98 12.98
CA LYS A 326 -9.08 4.19 13.50
C LYS A 326 -9.27 5.31 12.46
N CYS A 327 -9.84 6.41 12.92
CA CYS A 327 -9.97 7.65 12.17
C CYS A 327 -8.81 8.58 12.53
N PHE A 328 -8.14 9.10 11.52
CA PHE A 328 -7.06 10.08 11.66
C PHE A 328 -7.53 11.43 11.13
N GLU A 329 -6.96 12.51 11.64
CA GLU A 329 -7.18 13.83 11.05
C GLU A 329 -6.54 13.86 9.65
N GLY A 330 -7.22 14.45 8.67
CA GLY A 330 -6.65 14.64 7.34
C GLY A 330 -7.64 14.58 6.18
N ASN A 331 -7.11 14.91 5.01
CA ASN A 331 -7.86 15.01 3.76
C ASN A 331 -7.53 13.85 2.82
N VAL A 332 -8.52 13.45 2.03
CA VAL A 332 -8.28 12.57 0.88
C VAL A 332 -7.46 13.31 -0.17
N ARG A 333 -6.63 12.57 -0.92
CA ARG A 333 -5.76 13.09 -1.97
C ARG A 333 -6.12 12.47 -3.30
N ASP A 334 -6.20 13.28 -4.35
CA ASP A 334 -6.45 12.77 -5.70
C ASP A 334 -5.17 12.12 -6.23
N PRO A 335 -5.16 10.81 -6.55
CA PRO A 335 -3.95 10.13 -7.02
C PRO A 335 -3.48 10.59 -8.41
N LEU A 336 -4.22 11.49 -9.07
CA LEU A 336 -3.80 12.18 -10.29
C LEU A 336 -3.18 13.56 -10.03
N LYS A 337 -3.12 14.02 -8.78
CA LYS A 337 -2.52 15.30 -8.38
C LYS A 337 -1.36 15.11 -7.42
N GLU A 338 -1.43 14.09 -6.57
CA GLU A 338 -0.44 13.81 -5.54
C GLU A 338 -0.15 12.31 -5.46
N SER A 339 1.11 11.96 -5.19
CA SER A 339 1.53 10.57 -4.95
C SER A 339 0.99 10.04 -3.61
N ILE A 340 0.31 8.90 -3.66
CA ILE A 340 -0.26 8.23 -2.49
C ILE A 340 0.54 6.95 -2.21
N PRO A 341 1.11 6.76 -1.01
CA PRO A 341 1.82 5.54 -0.67
C PRO A 341 0.95 4.30 -0.81
N LEU A 342 1.55 3.22 -1.32
CA LEU A 342 0.88 1.93 -1.41
C LEU A 342 0.69 1.30 -0.03
N LYS A 343 -0.36 0.51 0.10
CA LYS A 343 -0.64 -0.31 1.26
C LYS A 343 -0.37 -1.77 0.94
N GLY A 344 0.81 -2.27 1.31
CA GLY A 344 1.23 -3.64 0.99
C GLY A 344 1.30 -3.91 -0.51
N GLY A 345 1.76 -2.93 -1.30
CA GLY A 345 1.85 -3.02 -2.76
C GLY A 345 0.52 -2.81 -3.50
N VAL A 346 -0.57 -2.47 -2.81
CA VAL A 346 -1.90 -2.20 -3.37
C VAL A 346 -2.22 -0.70 -3.23
N PRO A 347 -2.94 -0.07 -4.19
CA PRO A 347 -3.38 1.32 -4.05
C PRO A 347 -4.16 1.53 -2.75
N ASP A 348 -3.78 2.54 -1.96
CA ASP A 348 -4.44 2.82 -0.68
C ASP A 348 -5.69 3.67 -0.85
N VAL A 349 -6.77 3.00 -1.25
CA VAL A 349 -8.07 3.63 -1.55
C VAL A 349 -8.67 4.33 -0.32
N ASP A 350 -8.24 4.01 0.90
CA ASP A 350 -8.69 4.71 2.13
C ASP A 350 -8.25 6.18 2.15
N LEU A 351 -7.20 6.53 1.41
CA LEU A 351 -6.65 7.89 1.28
C LEU A 351 -7.17 8.63 0.05
N MET A 352 -7.96 7.97 -0.80
CA MET A 352 -8.46 8.52 -2.08
C MET A 352 -9.90 9.05 -1.94
N PRO A 353 -10.32 10.02 -2.80
CA PRO A 353 -11.67 10.53 -2.81
C PRO A 353 -12.71 9.46 -3.14
N GLY A 354 -13.98 9.76 -2.82
CA GLY A 354 -15.08 8.80 -2.90
C GLY A 354 -15.40 8.28 -4.31
N ASN A 355 -14.85 8.89 -5.36
CA ASN A 355 -14.96 8.43 -6.74
C ASN A 355 -13.94 7.32 -7.09
N TYR A 356 -13.07 6.87 -6.18
CA TYR A 356 -12.19 5.72 -6.39
C TYR A 356 -12.64 4.52 -5.55
N VAL A 357 -12.72 3.34 -6.17
CA VAL A 357 -13.12 2.07 -5.53
C VAL A 357 -12.31 0.92 -6.08
N MET A 358 -12.17 -0.17 -5.32
CA MET A 358 -11.64 -1.41 -5.87
C MET A 358 -12.69 -2.03 -6.79
N GLY A 359 -12.33 -2.33 -8.03
CA GLY A 359 -13.16 -3.07 -8.96
C GLY A 359 -13.27 -4.54 -8.57
N ASP A 360 -14.37 -5.17 -8.92
CA ASP A 360 -14.51 -6.63 -8.90
C ASP A 360 -13.67 -7.26 -10.01
N GLU A 361 -12.58 -7.93 -9.67
CA GLU A 361 -11.69 -8.62 -10.62
C GLU A 361 -12.32 -9.87 -11.27
N ASN A 362 -13.55 -10.22 -10.89
CA ASN A 362 -14.38 -11.22 -11.56
C ASN A 362 -15.65 -10.62 -12.19
N GLY A 363 -15.76 -9.29 -12.21
CA GLY A 363 -16.90 -8.55 -12.72
C GLY A 363 -17.08 -8.66 -14.22
N LYS A 364 -18.26 -8.22 -14.69
CA LYS A 364 -18.55 -7.98 -16.10
C LYS A 364 -18.70 -6.48 -16.30
N TYR A 365 -17.81 -5.88 -17.08
CA TYR A 365 -17.77 -4.44 -17.30
C TYR A 365 -18.18 -4.10 -18.72
N THR A 366 -18.86 -2.97 -18.88
CA THR A 366 -19.09 -2.33 -20.18
C THR A 366 -18.47 -0.94 -20.15
N LEU A 367 -17.61 -0.64 -21.12
CA LEU A 367 -16.94 0.65 -21.26
C LEU A 367 -17.31 1.26 -22.61
N THR A 368 -17.45 2.58 -22.66
CA THR A 368 -17.61 3.35 -23.90
C THR A 368 -16.26 3.68 -24.52
N LYS A 369 -16.27 4.12 -25.79
CA LYS A 369 -15.07 4.59 -26.53
C LYS A 369 -14.21 5.55 -25.72
N SER A 370 -14.80 6.62 -25.19
CA SER A 370 -14.05 7.63 -24.42
C SER A 370 -13.42 7.05 -23.16
N GLN A 371 -14.13 6.17 -22.45
CA GLN A 371 -13.68 5.62 -21.17
C GLN A 371 -12.50 4.67 -21.29
N TYR A 372 -12.49 3.77 -22.28
CA TYR A 372 -11.32 2.91 -22.45
C TYR A 372 -10.15 3.66 -23.11
N LYS A 373 -10.41 4.64 -24.00
CA LYS A 373 -9.35 5.47 -24.58
C LYS A 373 -8.65 6.34 -23.53
N GLU A 374 -9.37 6.78 -22.49
CA GLU A 374 -8.77 7.47 -21.32
C GLU A 374 -7.68 6.60 -20.66
N VAL A 375 -7.92 5.29 -20.55
CA VAL A 375 -6.94 4.36 -19.97
C VAL A 375 -5.74 4.16 -20.89
N LEU A 376 -5.99 3.89 -22.18
CA LEU A 376 -4.93 3.71 -23.18
C LEU A 376 -4.00 4.92 -23.27
N LYS A 377 -4.58 6.13 -23.30
CA LYS A 377 -3.81 7.38 -23.32
C LYS A 377 -2.98 7.56 -22.05
N ARG A 378 -3.56 7.28 -20.89
CA ARG A 378 -2.80 7.35 -19.62
C ARG A 378 -1.66 6.33 -19.61
N ASP A 379 -1.88 5.14 -20.14
CA ASP A 379 -0.88 4.08 -20.21
C ASP A 379 0.24 4.42 -21.21
N SER A 380 -0.08 5.03 -22.36
CA SER A 380 0.93 5.50 -23.31
C SER A 380 1.77 6.62 -22.71
N HIS A 381 1.16 7.60 -22.03
CA HIS A 381 1.92 8.64 -21.33
C HIS A 381 2.80 8.05 -20.21
N CYS A 382 2.31 7.02 -19.51
CA CYS A 382 3.07 6.32 -18.48
C CYS A 382 4.32 5.63 -19.08
N LEU A 383 4.16 4.95 -20.22
CA LEU A 383 5.28 4.37 -20.96
C LEU A 383 6.26 5.43 -21.47
N PHE A 384 5.77 6.58 -21.93
CA PHE A 384 6.61 7.67 -22.41
C PHE A 384 7.48 8.26 -21.29
N LEU A 385 6.90 8.57 -20.13
CA LEU A 385 7.62 9.24 -19.04
C LEU A 385 8.43 8.27 -18.17
N ASN A 386 7.93 7.05 -17.95
CA ASN A 386 8.48 6.12 -16.96
C ASN A 386 9.05 4.84 -17.60
N SER A 387 8.96 4.68 -18.91
CA SER A 387 9.30 3.45 -19.66
C SER A 387 8.52 2.20 -19.22
N LYS A 388 7.64 2.32 -18.23
CA LYS A 388 6.97 1.19 -17.56
C LYS A 388 5.52 1.55 -17.23
N LEU A 389 4.72 0.51 -17.08
CA LEU A 389 3.33 0.63 -16.65
C LEU A 389 3.21 0.48 -15.14
N THR A 390 2.01 0.76 -14.65
CA THR A 390 1.62 0.51 -13.26
C THR A 390 1.07 -0.90 -13.04
N LYS A 391 1.24 -1.42 -11.82
CA LYS A 391 0.70 -2.72 -11.37
C LYS A 391 -0.82 -2.74 -11.27
N TYR A 392 -1.44 -1.57 -11.08
CA TYR A 392 -2.88 -1.36 -11.06
C TYR A 392 -3.26 -0.25 -12.03
N THR A 393 -4.46 -0.32 -12.57
CA THR A 393 -5.05 0.80 -13.33
C THR A 393 -6.46 1.04 -12.86
N PHE A 394 -7.06 2.13 -13.34
CA PHE A 394 -8.46 2.41 -13.07
C PHE A 394 -9.21 2.84 -14.30
N PHE A 395 -10.52 2.58 -14.31
CA PHE A 395 -11.37 2.92 -15.44
C PHE A 395 -12.79 3.24 -14.97
N LYS A 396 -13.53 3.95 -15.81
CA LYS A 396 -14.95 4.22 -15.62
C LYS A 396 -15.77 3.24 -16.45
N THR A 397 -16.97 2.93 -15.98
CA THR A 397 -17.91 2.04 -16.68
C THR A 397 -19.02 2.86 -17.31
N LYS A 398 -19.67 2.33 -18.35
CA LYS A 398 -20.83 2.96 -18.98
C LYS A 398 -21.91 3.32 -17.95
N ASN A 399 -22.14 2.43 -16.98
CA ASN A 399 -23.18 2.61 -15.97
C ASN A 399 -22.76 3.56 -14.84
N HIS A 400 -21.45 3.72 -14.59
CA HIS A 400 -20.91 4.55 -13.51
C HIS A 400 -19.77 5.45 -14.04
N PRO A 401 -20.09 6.47 -14.86
CA PRO A 401 -19.08 7.32 -15.52
C PRO A 401 -18.29 8.22 -14.57
N LYS A 402 -18.76 8.39 -13.32
CA LYS A 402 -18.10 9.20 -12.27
C LYS A 402 -17.32 8.34 -11.26
N LEU A 403 -17.22 7.02 -11.47
CA LEU A 403 -16.60 6.09 -10.55
C LEU A 403 -15.39 5.40 -11.21
N ASN A 404 -14.22 5.54 -10.61
CA ASN A 404 -12.96 4.93 -11.01
C ASN A 404 -12.80 3.56 -10.33
N HIS A 405 -12.80 2.50 -11.13
CA HIS A 405 -12.69 1.10 -10.69
C HIS A 405 -11.24 0.66 -10.80
N ILE A 406 -10.60 0.44 -9.65
CA ILE A 406 -9.20 0.05 -9.56
C ILE A 406 -9.09 -1.48 -9.66
N ILE A 407 -8.34 -1.98 -10.63
CA ILE A 407 -8.05 -3.41 -10.81
C ILE A 407 -6.57 -3.64 -11.08
N LYS A 408 -6.08 -4.86 -10.85
CA LYS A 408 -4.75 -5.27 -11.31
C LYS A 408 -4.60 -5.09 -12.82
N ARG A 409 -3.39 -4.77 -13.25
CA ARG A 409 -3.03 -4.63 -14.67
C ARG A 409 -3.39 -5.88 -15.46
N GLU A 410 -3.13 -7.07 -14.92
CA GLU A 410 -3.44 -8.33 -15.61
C GLU A 410 -4.93 -8.52 -15.94
N LYS A 411 -5.80 -7.95 -15.10
CA LYS A 411 -7.25 -7.97 -15.28
C LYS A 411 -7.68 -6.95 -16.32
N TRP A 412 -7.04 -5.79 -16.32
CA TRP A 412 -7.23 -4.78 -17.37
C TRP A 412 -6.84 -5.33 -18.74
N ASN A 413 -5.74 -6.09 -18.82
CA ASN A 413 -5.28 -6.72 -20.06
C ASN A 413 -6.33 -7.66 -20.69
N VAL A 414 -7.31 -8.17 -19.93
CA VAL A 414 -8.45 -8.93 -20.49
C VAL A 414 -9.40 -8.01 -21.27
N ILE A 415 -9.65 -6.80 -20.74
CA ILE A 415 -10.50 -5.79 -21.37
C ILE A 415 -9.81 -5.25 -22.62
N GLU A 416 -8.56 -4.86 -22.47
CA GLU A 416 -7.82 -4.26 -23.56
C GLU A 416 -7.61 -5.27 -24.68
N ARG A 417 -7.45 -6.57 -24.37
CA ARG A 417 -7.43 -7.66 -25.36
C ARG A 417 -8.66 -7.71 -26.26
N GLU A 418 -9.83 -7.42 -25.72
CA GLU A 418 -11.06 -7.32 -26.51
C GLU A 418 -11.03 -6.08 -27.42
N ILE A 419 -10.53 -4.94 -26.91
CA ILE A 419 -10.40 -3.69 -27.67
C ILE A 419 -9.48 -3.91 -28.87
N ILE A 420 -8.25 -4.38 -28.64
CA ILE A 420 -7.26 -4.62 -29.69
C ILE A 420 -7.76 -5.67 -30.69
N THR A 421 -8.43 -6.74 -30.25
CA THR A 421 -8.98 -7.75 -31.17
C THR A 421 -9.94 -7.11 -32.18
N LYS A 422 -10.82 -6.20 -31.72
CA LYS A 422 -11.76 -5.51 -32.63
C LYS A 422 -11.08 -4.51 -33.53
N LEU A 423 -10.09 -3.78 -33.02
CA LEU A 423 -9.34 -2.79 -33.78
C LEU A 423 -8.57 -3.44 -34.93
N VAL A 424 -7.80 -4.47 -34.60
CA VAL A 424 -6.95 -5.18 -35.56
C VAL A 424 -7.82 -5.93 -36.60
N LYS A 425 -8.92 -6.60 -36.19
CA LYS A 425 -9.88 -7.21 -37.15
C LYS A 425 -10.46 -6.21 -38.15
N LYS A 426 -10.66 -4.96 -37.75
CA LYS A 426 -11.25 -3.97 -38.64
C LYS A 426 -10.22 -3.35 -39.58
N ASN A 427 -8.95 -3.30 -39.16
CA ASN A 427 -7.81 -2.77 -39.91
C ASN A 427 -8.14 -1.47 -40.69
N LYS A 428 -8.74 -0.48 -40.02
CA LYS A 428 -9.22 0.75 -40.65
C LYS A 428 -8.79 1.99 -39.85
N LYS A 429 -8.34 3.03 -40.54
CA LYS A 429 -8.01 4.33 -39.95
C LYS A 429 -9.19 4.86 -39.13
N ASP A 430 -8.89 5.45 -37.97
CA ASP A 430 -9.84 6.09 -37.04
C ASP A 430 -10.97 5.20 -36.49
N TYR A 431 -10.94 3.89 -36.78
CA TYR A 431 -11.91 2.97 -36.22
C TYR A 431 -11.67 2.71 -34.74
N TRP A 432 -12.73 2.81 -33.95
CA TRP A 432 -12.73 2.50 -32.53
C TRP A 432 -14.10 1.93 -32.14
N PRO A 433 -14.19 0.77 -31.47
CA PRO A 433 -15.48 0.22 -31.04
C PRO A 433 -16.26 1.19 -30.16
N GLY A 434 -17.54 1.47 -30.48
CA GLY A 434 -18.35 2.39 -29.66
C GLY A 434 -18.46 1.98 -28.18
N LYS A 435 -18.43 0.66 -27.92
CA LYS A 435 -18.37 0.07 -26.59
C LYS A 435 -17.69 -1.30 -26.60
N VAL A 436 -17.16 -1.71 -25.44
CA VAL A 436 -16.69 -3.08 -25.19
C VAL A 436 -17.33 -3.62 -23.92
N THR A 437 -17.71 -4.90 -23.92
CA THR A 437 -18.29 -5.59 -22.76
C THR A 437 -17.50 -6.85 -22.49
N VAL A 438 -16.87 -6.95 -21.32
CA VAL A 438 -15.92 -8.02 -21.01
C VAL A 438 -16.19 -8.58 -19.62
N SER A 439 -16.19 -9.92 -19.49
CA SER A 439 -16.18 -10.60 -18.18
C SER A 439 -14.75 -11.00 -17.81
N LEU A 440 -14.35 -10.64 -16.59
CA LEU A 440 -13.00 -10.91 -16.05
C LEU A 440 -12.92 -12.24 -15.28
N LYS A 441 -14.05 -12.92 -15.09
CA LYS A 441 -14.15 -14.15 -14.29
C LYS A 441 -13.22 -15.23 -14.87
N GLY A 442 -12.28 -15.69 -14.05
CA GLY A 442 -11.33 -16.74 -14.43
C GLY A 442 -10.31 -16.34 -15.51
N LYS A 443 -10.20 -15.05 -15.86
CA LYS A 443 -9.28 -14.54 -16.89
C LYS A 443 -8.29 -13.55 -16.28
N SER A 444 -7.01 -13.65 -16.66
CA SER A 444 -5.92 -12.72 -16.31
C SER A 444 -4.82 -12.89 -17.37
N TYR A 445 -4.19 -11.80 -17.81
CA TYR A 445 -3.08 -11.87 -18.76
C TYR A 445 -1.93 -10.98 -18.29
N ILE A 446 -0.71 -11.51 -18.16
CA ILE A 446 0.46 -10.71 -17.80
C ILE A 446 0.79 -9.72 -18.93
N TYR A 447 0.72 -10.19 -20.17
CA TYR A 447 1.00 -9.40 -21.35
C TYR A 447 -0.28 -8.83 -21.95
N PRO A 448 -0.36 -7.51 -22.16
CA PRO A 448 -1.43 -6.91 -22.91
C PRO A 448 -1.24 -7.13 -24.42
N GLU A 449 -2.26 -7.71 -25.05
CA GLU A 449 -2.69 -7.37 -26.41
C GLU A 449 -1.65 -7.10 -27.48
N VAL A 450 -1.07 -8.18 -27.98
CA VAL A 450 -0.62 -8.14 -29.35
C VAL A 450 -1.47 -9.10 -30.14
N ARG A 451 -2.06 -8.55 -31.20
CA ARG A 451 -2.76 -9.32 -32.21
C ARG A 451 -2.20 -9.05 -33.56
N ASP A 452 -1.89 -10.15 -34.18
CA ASP A 452 -1.37 -10.23 -35.52
C ASP A 452 -2.54 -10.32 -36.50
N VAL A 453 -2.58 -9.39 -37.45
CA VAL A 453 -3.31 -9.50 -38.70
C VAL A 453 -2.33 -9.08 -39.76
N GLN A 454 -2.10 -9.95 -40.73
CA GLN A 454 -1.63 -9.52 -42.03
C GLN A 454 -2.82 -9.64 -42.97
N ALA A 455 -3.48 -8.52 -43.26
CA ALA A 455 -4.66 -8.51 -44.12
C ALA A 455 -4.32 -8.33 -45.60
N THR A 456 -3.07 -7.98 -45.91
CA THR A 456 -2.63 -7.68 -47.28
C THR A 456 -1.25 -8.30 -47.56
N SER A 457 -1.06 -8.76 -48.79
CA SER A 457 0.28 -9.05 -49.32
C SER A 457 1.08 -7.74 -49.36
N TYR A 458 2.39 -7.76 -49.05
CA TYR A 458 3.35 -6.63 -49.18
C TYR A 458 3.44 -5.60 -48.03
N THR A 459 2.92 -5.91 -46.85
CA THR A 459 2.86 -4.97 -45.70
C THR A 459 3.58 -5.46 -44.45
N CYS A 460 4.58 -6.34 -44.54
CA CYS A 460 5.28 -6.86 -43.35
C CYS A 460 5.91 -5.75 -42.49
N GLY A 461 6.39 -4.66 -43.11
CA GLY A 461 6.84 -3.44 -42.42
C GLY A 461 5.70 -2.75 -41.67
N PRO A 462 4.66 -2.25 -42.37
CA PRO A 462 3.46 -1.67 -41.74
C PRO A 462 2.78 -2.55 -40.68
N ALA A 463 2.74 -3.88 -40.88
CA ALA A 463 2.24 -4.83 -39.91
C ALA A 463 3.12 -4.85 -38.65
N SER A 464 4.44 -4.99 -38.81
CA SER A 464 5.41 -4.92 -37.71
C SER A 464 5.31 -3.59 -36.94
N ALA A 465 5.17 -2.47 -37.64
CA ALA A 465 4.96 -1.16 -37.05
C ALA A 465 3.63 -1.09 -36.27
N SER A 466 2.53 -1.61 -36.82
CA SER A 466 1.24 -1.70 -36.11
C SER A 466 1.37 -2.48 -34.81
N MET A 467 2.12 -3.57 -34.80
CA MET A 467 2.40 -4.37 -33.59
C MET A 467 3.19 -3.58 -32.54
N CYS A 468 4.22 -2.83 -32.96
CA CYS A 468 4.93 -1.90 -32.09
C CYS A 468 3.99 -0.86 -31.46
N THR A 469 3.04 -0.31 -32.23
CA THR A 469 2.09 0.68 -31.70
C THR A 469 1.12 0.11 -30.64
N GLN A 470 0.76 -1.17 -30.75
CA GLN A 470 -0.08 -1.87 -29.75
C GLN A 470 0.63 -1.95 -28.39
N VAL A 471 1.91 -2.34 -28.37
CA VAL A 471 2.66 -2.49 -27.11
C VAL A 471 3.01 -1.15 -26.46
N LEU A 472 3.08 -0.10 -27.27
CA LEU A 472 3.27 1.30 -26.86
C LEU A 472 1.96 2.03 -26.52
N LYS A 473 0.81 1.35 -26.58
CA LYS A 473 -0.49 1.87 -26.14
C LYS A 473 -1.02 3.07 -26.93
N ASN A 474 -0.49 3.27 -28.13
CA ASN A 474 -0.92 4.31 -29.08
C ASN A 474 -1.23 3.67 -30.44
N TYR A 475 -2.28 2.83 -30.48
CA TYR A 475 -2.57 1.95 -31.61
C TYR A 475 -2.76 2.69 -32.94
N MET A 476 -2.09 2.17 -33.97
CA MET A 476 -2.31 2.46 -35.37
C MET A 476 -2.54 1.15 -36.14
N CYS A 477 -3.51 1.14 -37.04
CA CYS A 477 -3.76 -0.03 -37.89
C CYS A 477 -2.77 -0.12 -39.05
N GLU A 478 -2.50 -1.36 -39.48
CA GLU A 478 -1.59 -1.68 -40.58
C GLU A 478 -1.96 -0.92 -41.87
N SER A 479 -3.23 -0.90 -42.24
CA SER A 479 -3.69 -0.21 -43.47
C SER A 479 -3.38 1.29 -43.44
N HIS A 480 -3.50 1.93 -42.28
CA HIS A 480 -3.19 3.34 -42.15
C HIS A 480 -1.69 3.60 -42.24
N ILE A 481 -0.87 2.76 -41.60
CA ILE A 481 0.59 2.88 -41.67
C ILE A 481 1.05 2.64 -43.12
N SER A 482 0.53 1.60 -43.78
CA SER A 482 0.85 1.28 -45.17
C SER A 482 0.56 2.44 -46.12
N HIS A 483 -0.59 3.10 -45.95
CA HIS A 483 -0.93 4.29 -46.73
C HIS A 483 0.00 5.48 -46.45
N LEU A 484 0.36 5.71 -45.18
CA LEU A 484 1.27 6.82 -44.83
C LEU A 484 2.73 6.58 -45.25
N ALA A 485 3.12 5.32 -45.37
CA ALA A 485 4.45 4.88 -45.77
C ALA A 485 4.55 4.55 -47.28
N ASP A 486 3.50 4.87 -48.05
CA ASP A 486 3.41 4.60 -49.50
C ASP A 486 3.87 3.18 -49.90
N SER A 487 3.43 2.17 -49.13
CA SER A 487 3.87 0.78 -49.35
C SER A 487 3.42 0.24 -50.70
N LYS A 488 4.36 -0.25 -51.50
CA LYS A 488 4.09 -0.74 -52.86
C LYS A 488 4.11 -2.26 -52.96
N ARG A 489 3.29 -2.78 -53.87
CA ARG A 489 3.11 -4.22 -54.15
C ARG A 489 4.39 -4.96 -54.59
N GLY A 490 5.37 -4.27 -55.17
CA GLY A 490 6.61 -4.88 -55.67
C GLY A 490 7.89 -4.46 -54.93
N GLU A 491 7.89 -3.27 -54.33
CA GLU A 491 9.08 -2.65 -53.71
C GLU A 491 9.10 -2.81 -52.18
N GLY A 492 7.96 -3.15 -51.57
CA GLY A 492 7.82 -3.23 -50.12
C GLY A 492 7.70 -1.85 -49.47
N THR A 493 8.38 -1.65 -48.34
CA THR A 493 8.38 -0.37 -47.60
C THR A 493 9.77 -0.16 -47.04
N SER A 494 10.37 1.00 -47.29
CA SER A 494 11.68 1.33 -46.72
C SER A 494 11.57 1.64 -45.22
N CYS A 495 12.70 1.55 -44.51
CA CYS A 495 12.75 2.02 -43.13
C CYS A 495 12.44 3.52 -43.03
N GLY A 496 12.93 4.34 -43.97
CA GLY A 496 12.66 5.78 -44.02
C GLY A 496 11.16 6.11 -44.12
N ASP A 497 10.42 5.42 -44.98
CA ASP A 497 8.97 5.65 -45.14
C ASP A 497 8.19 5.24 -43.89
N MET A 498 8.60 4.15 -43.23
CA MET A 498 8.04 3.78 -41.93
C MET A 498 8.31 4.83 -40.85
N ILE A 499 9.50 5.42 -40.81
CA ILE A 499 9.83 6.51 -39.89
C ILE A 499 8.87 7.68 -40.13
N ASN A 500 8.69 8.11 -41.38
CA ASN A 500 7.80 9.20 -41.76
C ASN A 500 6.35 8.92 -41.33
N ALA A 501 5.86 7.69 -41.52
CA ALA A 501 4.52 7.29 -41.11
C ALA A 501 4.32 7.32 -39.58
N LEU A 502 5.30 6.82 -38.82
CA LEU A 502 5.24 6.75 -37.36
C LEU A 502 5.40 8.13 -36.72
N GLN A 503 6.29 8.99 -37.23
CA GLN A 503 6.51 10.34 -36.71
C GLN A 503 5.27 11.24 -36.79
N LYS A 504 4.44 11.07 -37.82
CA LYS A 504 3.13 11.74 -37.94
C LYS A 504 2.13 11.36 -36.84
N ASN A 505 2.45 10.38 -35.98
CA ASN A 505 1.53 9.78 -35.01
C ASN A 505 2.10 9.68 -33.58
N ASN A 506 2.92 10.65 -33.16
CA ASN A 506 3.53 10.74 -31.82
C ASN A 506 4.52 9.60 -31.51
N PHE A 507 5.30 9.20 -32.50
CA PHE A 507 6.44 8.31 -32.32
C PHE A 507 7.74 8.98 -32.76
N ILE A 508 8.84 8.51 -32.20
CA ILE A 508 10.18 8.76 -32.72
C ILE A 508 10.81 7.41 -33.04
N CYS A 509 11.54 7.36 -34.15
CA CYS A 509 12.23 6.18 -34.60
C CYS A 509 13.72 6.46 -34.70
N LYS A 510 14.54 5.49 -34.29
CA LYS A 510 16.00 5.54 -34.44
C LYS A 510 16.48 4.28 -35.15
N TYR A 511 17.39 4.45 -36.09
CA TYR A 511 18.04 3.31 -36.72
C TYR A 511 18.86 2.51 -35.70
N PHE A 512 18.85 1.19 -35.87
CA PHE A 512 19.84 0.30 -35.30
C PHE A 512 20.25 -0.73 -36.34
N TYR A 513 21.46 -1.25 -36.17
CA TYR A 513 22.12 -2.15 -37.10
C TYR A 513 22.53 -3.42 -36.37
N LYS A 514 23.11 -4.38 -37.10
CA LYS A 514 23.65 -5.60 -36.50
C LYS A 514 24.70 -5.32 -35.42
N SER A 515 25.54 -4.31 -35.63
CA SER A 515 26.58 -3.85 -34.70
C SER A 515 26.00 -3.22 -33.42
N THR A 516 24.89 -2.47 -33.55
CA THR A 516 24.23 -1.76 -32.43
C THR A 516 23.02 -2.50 -31.87
N PHE A 517 22.81 -3.76 -32.23
CA PHE A 517 21.65 -4.54 -31.77
C PHE A 517 21.54 -4.64 -30.24
N LYS A 518 22.68 -4.69 -29.53
CA LYS A 518 22.69 -4.66 -28.06
C LYS A 518 22.03 -3.40 -27.50
N ASN A 519 22.32 -2.22 -28.07
CA ASN A 519 21.71 -0.96 -27.63
C ASN A 519 20.19 -0.97 -27.83
N ALA A 520 19.72 -1.54 -28.95
CA ALA A 520 18.29 -1.71 -29.20
C ALA A 520 17.62 -2.65 -28.19
N LEU A 521 18.30 -3.72 -27.79
CA LEU A 521 17.84 -4.64 -26.75
C LEU A 521 17.82 -4.00 -25.35
N ASP A 522 18.79 -3.14 -25.05
CA ASP A 522 18.83 -2.39 -23.79
C ASP A 522 17.68 -1.38 -23.70
N GLU A 523 17.38 -0.67 -24.80
CA GLU A 523 16.19 0.19 -24.91
C GLU A 523 14.89 -0.61 -24.75
N LEU A 524 14.78 -1.79 -25.38
CA LEU A 524 13.65 -2.70 -25.22
C LEU A 524 13.50 -3.18 -23.77
N LYS A 525 14.61 -3.47 -23.09
CA LYS A 525 14.65 -3.92 -21.68
C LYS A 525 14.23 -2.82 -20.72
N ASN A 526 14.63 -1.57 -20.99
CA ASN A 526 14.21 -0.41 -20.21
C ASN A 526 12.69 -0.20 -20.29
N GLY A 527 12.09 -0.55 -21.43
CA GLY A 527 10.67 -0.45 -21.72
C GLY A 527 10.32 0.87 -22.42
N GLY A 528 9.04 1.06 -22.77
CA GLY A 528 8.62 2.23 -23.56
C GLY A 528 9.16 2.23 -25.00
N ALA A 529 9.72 1.10 -25.44
CA ALA A 529 10.24 0.87 -26.78
C ALA A 529 9.72 -0.45 -27.36
N ALA A 530 9.72 -0.55 -28.69
CA ALA A 530 9.54 -1.78 -29.45
C ALA A 530 10.42 -1.70 -30.70
N LEU A 531 10.76 -2.84 -31.31
CA LEU A 531 11.67 -2.85 -32.46
C LEU A 531 10.95 -3.34 -33.72
N ILE A 532 11.19 -2.67 -34.83
CA ILE A 532 10.93 -3.18 -36.17
C ILE A 532 12.27 -3.71 -36.68
N PHE A 533 12.36 -5.01 -36.89
CA PHE A 533 13.58 -5.71 -37.30
C PHE A 533 13.50 -6.08 -38.77
N HIS A 534 14.49 -5.64 -39.54
CA HIS A 534 14.61 -5.96 -40.96
C HIS A 534 15.48 -7.21 -41.14
N ALA A 535 14.79 -8.32 -41.39
CA ALA A 535 15.37 -9.57 -41.86
C ALA A 535 15.56 -9.54 -43.39
N ASN A 536 16.11 -10.62 -43.96
CA ASN A 536 16.46 -10.69 -45.39
C ASN A 536 15.24 -10.49 -46.33
N TYR A 537 14.98 -9.26 -46.79
CA TYR A 537 13.77 -8.84 -47.52
C TYR A 537 12.45 -8.99 -46.73
N HIS A 538 12.48 -8.88 -45.40
CA HIS A 538 11.27 -9.04 -44.58
C HIS A 538 11.33 -8.33 -43.24
N TYR A 539 10.20 -7.84 -42.76
CA TYR A 539 10.11 -7.21 -41.45
C TYR A 539 9.40 -8.10 -40.43
N VAL A 540 9.96 -8.12 -39.23
CA VAL A 540 9.34 -8.70 -38.03
C VAL A 540 9.39 -7.69 -36.89
N SER A 541 8.45 -7.75 -35.94
CA SER A 541 8.51 -6.90 -34.75
C SER A 541 9.12 -7.66 -33.57
N ILE A 542 9.97 -6.99 -32.80
CA ILE A 542 10.48 -7.46 -31.51
C ILE A 542 9.83 -6.62 -30.41
N LEU A 543 9.04 -7.28 -29.57
CA LEU A 543 8.02 -6.62 -28.73
C LEU A 543 8.34 -6.64 -27.24
N ASP A 544 9.25 -7.51 -26.84
CA ASP A 544 9.73 -7.63 -25.46
C ASP A 544 11.03 -8.44 -25.40
N ILE A 545 11.69 -8.40 -24.26
CA ILE A 545 12.90 -9.15 -23.92
C ILE A 545 12.71 -9.85 -22.58
N SER A 546 13.29 -11.04 -22.41
CA SER A 546 13.20 -11.80 -21.16
C SER A 546 14.01 -11.11 -20.06
N SER A 547 13.68 -11.39 -18.80
CA SER A 547 14.33 -10.73 -17.66
C SER A 547 15.85 -10.94 -17.63
N ASP A 548 16.32 -12.10 -18.10
CA ASP A 548 17.74 -12.45 -18.24
C ASP A 548 18.41 -11.89 -19.51
N GLY A 549 17.65 -11.23 -20.39
CA GLY A 549 18.14 -10.68 -21.66
C GLY A 549 18.43 -11.71 -22.75
N LYS A 550 18.16 -13.01 -22.53
CA LYS A 550 18.57 -14.07 -23.46
C LYS A 550 17.58 -14.35 -24.58
N LYS A 551 16.31 -14.01 -24.40
CA LYS A 551 15.24 -14.23 -25.36
C LYS A 551 14.49 -12.95 -25.66
N VAL A 552 13.96 -12.86 -26.86
CA VAL A 552 13.07 -11.78 -27.29
C VAL A 552 11.76 -12.34 -27.80
N LEU A 553 10.67 -11.62 -27.56
CA LEU A 553 9.35 -11.94 -28.07
C LEU A 553 9.22 -11.35 -29.47
N VAL A 554 9.16 -12.23 -30.47
CA VAL A 554 9.07 -11.84 -31.88
C VAL A 554 7.68 -12.12 -32.42
N SER A 555 7.15 -11.18 -33.19
CA SER A 555 5.99 -11.40 -34.05
C SER A 555 6.43 -11.42 -35.51
N ASN A 556 6.13 -12.53 -36.18
CA ASN A 556 6.29 -12.66 -37.63
C ASN A 556 4.90 -12.81 -38.26
N SER A 557 4.36 -11.69 -38.73
CA SER A 557 3.02 -11.59 -39.32
C SER A 557 2.85 -12.40 -40.61
N TYR A 558 3.94 -12.65 -41.33
CA TYR A 558 3.93 -13.45 -42.58
C TYR A 558 4.13 -14.95 -42.34
N GLY A 559 4.43 -15.36 -41.10
CA GLY A 559 4.39 -16.76 -40.67
C GLY A 559 5.58 -17.64 -41.06
N THR A 560 5.96 -17.69 -42.35
CA THR A 560 6.96 -18.64 -42.87
C THR A 560 8.24 -18.00 -43.40
N TYR A 561 8.24 -16.69 -43.64
CA TYR A 561 9.38 -16.02 -44.27
C TYR A 561 10.59 -15.93 -43.32
N ASP A 562 11.78 -16.24 -43.86
CA ASP A 562 13.08 -16.34 -43.17
C ASP A 562 13.10 -17.29 -41.94
N GLY A 563 12.12 -18.20 -41.83
CA GLY A 563 12.04 -19.17 -40.73
C GLY A 563 11.94 -18.54 -39.33
N ILE A 564 11.59 -17.25 -39.24
CA ILE A 564 11.44 -16.54 -37.96
C ILE A 564 10.05 -16.84 -37.37
N PRO A 565 9.92 -17.42 -36.17
CA PRO A 565 8.62 -17.79 -35.62
C PRO A 565 7.96 -16.65 -34.83
N THR A 566 6.64 -16.73 -34.65
CA THR A 566 5.88 -15.84 -33.74
C THR A 566 5.90 -16.40 -32.31
N LYS A 567 7.01 -16.23 -31.59
CA LYS A 567 7.20 -16.69 -30.20
C LYS A 567 8.44 -16.04 -29.58
N TRP A 568 8.71 -16.43 -28.33
CA TRP A 568 10.00 -16.18 -27.69
C TRP A 568 11.12 -16.96 -28.41
N VAL A 569 12.15 -16.26 -28.87
CA VAL A 569 13.34 -16.81 -29.55
C VAL A 569 14.61 -16.28 -28.91
N SER A 570 15.75 -16.95 -29.07
CA SER A 570 17.01 -16.46 -28.50
C SER A 570 17.50 -15.19 -29.21
N VAL A 571 18.16 -14.31 -28.46
CA VAL A 571 18.83 -13.13 -29.04
C VAL A 571 19.89 -13.54 -30.06
N SER A 572 20.63 -14.63 -29.80
CA SER A 572 21.62 -15.18 -30.73
C SER A 572 21.02 -15.63 -32.05
N PHE A 573 19.81 -16.20 -32.04
CA PHE A 573 19.07 -16.55 -33.24
C PHE A 573 18.75 -15.30 -34.06
N MET A 574 18.17 -14.26 -33.43
CA MET A 574 17.83 -13.01 -34.12
C MET A 574 19.06 -12.29 -34.67
N LYS A 575 20.19 -12.30 -33.95
CA LYS A 575 21.44 -11.67 -34.42
C LYS A 575 21.96 -12.27 -35.74
N LYS A 576 21.64 -13.54 -36.02
CA LYS A 576 21.99 -14.22 -37.30
C LYS A 576 21.03 -13.88 -38.44
N LYS A 577 19.88 -13.26 -38.16
CA LYS A 577 18.81 -12.99 -39.13
C LYS A 577 18.83 -11.59 -39.75
N PHE A 578 19.82 -10.76 -39.42
CA PHE A 578 20.00 -9.49 -40.11
C PHE A 578 20.22 -9.70 -41.60
N SER A 579 19.56 -8.88 -42.42
CA SER A 579 19.73 -8.89 -43.87
C SER A 579 21.18 -8.60 -44.26
N PRO A 580 21.78 -9.35 -45.20
CA PRO A 580 23.10 -9.02 -45.76
C PRO A 580 23.09 -7.74 -46.60
N LYS A 581 21.93 -7.35 -47.14
CA LYS A 581 21.78 -6.22 -48.08
C LYS A 581 21.19 -4.96 -47.43
N TRP A 582 20.40 -5.12 -46.37
CA TRP A 582 19.62 -4.05 -45.74
C TRP A 582 19.62 -4.22 -44.21
N ASP A 583 20.74 -3.95 -43.55
CA ASP A 583 20.92 -4.25 -42.12
C ASP A 583 20.25 -3.24 -41.17
N GLU A 584 19.63 -2.19 -41.73
CA GLU A 584 18.92 -1.14 -41.02
C GLU A 584 17.59 -1.63 -40.42
N SER A 585 17.40 -1.37 -39.13
CA SER A 585 16.19 -1.68 -38.36
C SER A 585 15.81 -0.49 -37.49
N LEU A 586 14.62 -0.48 -36.87
CA LEU A 586 14.09 0.69 -36.16
C LEU A 586 13.77 0.40 -34.69
N ILE A 587 14.31 1.23 -33.79
CA ILE A 587 13.81 1.36 -32.42
C ILE A 587 12.64 2.36 -32.48
N VAL A 588 11.45 1.92 -32.09
CA VAL A 588 10.24 2.75 -32.05
C VAL A 588 9.94 3.14 -30.61
N LYS A 589 9.83 4.46 -30.34
CA LYS A 589 9.49 5.01 -29.02
C LYS A 589 8.37 6.03 -29.14
N LEU A 590 7.64 6.24 -28.06
CA LEU A 590 6.64 7.31 -27.98
C LEU A 590 7.33 8.67 -27.97
N ASN A 591 6.70 9.67 -28.57
CA ASN A 591 7.17 11.05 -28.61
C ASN A 591 6.01 12.01 -28.38
N TYR A 592 5.84 12.46 -27.14
CA TYR A 592 4.79 13.40 -26.78
C TYR A 592 5.40 14.72 -26.30
N ASP A 593 4.81 15.82 -26.73
CA ASP A 593 4.96 17.10 -26.05
C ASP A 593 3.86 17.24 -24.98
N LEU A 594 4.23 16.99 -23.71
CA LEU A 594 3.30 17.01 -22.58
C LEU A 594 3.52 18.25 -21.72
N SER A 595 2.44 18.97 -21.41
CA SER A 595 2.44 19.99 -20.35
C SER A 595 2.93 19.42 -19.00
N ASP A 596 3.52 20.27 -18.15
CA ASP A 596 3.98 19.85 -16.82
C ASP A 596 2.85 19.36 -15.92
N SER A 597 1.66 19.95 -16.05
CA SER A 597 0.43 19.44 -15.41
C SER A 597 0.17 17.97 -15.75
N THR A 598 0.29 17.61 -17.04
CA THR A 598 0.10 16.22 -17.49
C THR A 598 1.22 15.31 -17.00
N LYS A 599 2.48 15.76 -17.05
CA LYS A 599 3.63 15.00 -16.52
C LYS A 599 3.45 14.69 -15.04
N ASN A 600 3.11 15.69 -14.23
CA ASN A 600 2.88 15.56 -12.80
C ASN A 600 1.72 14.61 -12.50
N SER A 601 0.65 14.68 -13.30
CA SER A 601 -0.50 13.78 -13.14
C SER A 601 -0.16 12.33 -13.43
N VAL A 602 0.60 12.07 -14.50
CA VAL A 602 1.04 10.72 -14.89
C VAL A 602 2.01 10.14 -13.86
N ASN A 603 2.95 10.93 -13.34
CA ASN A 603 3.89 10.48 -12.32
C ASN A 603 3.17 10.20 -10.98
N SER A 604 2.24 11.06 -10.57
CA SER A 604 1.39 10.82 -9.38
C SER A 604 0.60 9.51 -9.52
N TYR A 605 0.04 9.27 -10.71
CA TYR A 605 -0.59 7.99 -11.05
C TYR A 605 0.39 6.81 -10.96
N TYR A 606 1.58 6.95 -11.54
CA TYR A 606 2.59 5.90 -11.57
C TYR A 606 2.95 5.40 -10.17
N HIS A 607 3.19 6.32 -9.24
CA HIS A 607 3.53 5.99 -7.86
C HIS A 607 2.32 5.50 -7.06
N SER A 608 1.14 6.12 -7.23
CA SER A 608 -0.07 5.77 -6.47
C SER A 608 -0.66 4.40 -6.83
N PHE A 609 -0.38 3.91 -8.05
CA PHE A 609 -0.93 2.66 -8.58
C PHE A 609 0.08 1.52 -8.71
N GLY A 610 1.26 1.70 -8.10
CA GLY A 610 2.33 0.72 -8.05
C GLY A 610 3.19 0.76 -9.29
N THR A 611 4.48 0.94 -9.10
CA THR A 611 5.47 1.15 -10.16
C THR A 611 5.99 -0.18 -10.74
N ASN A 612 6.77 -0.08 -11.82
CA ASN A 612 7.57 -1.17 -12.37
C ASN A 612 6.76 -2.42 -12.73
N TRP A 613 5.66 -2.26 -13.47
CA TRP A 613 5.02 -3.41 -14.12
C TRP A 613 5.85 -3.84 -15.34
N HIS A 614 6.33 -5.08 -15.31
CA HIS A 614 7.18 -5.66 -16.35
C HIS A 614 6.40 -6.60 -17.27
N LYS A 615 6.88 -6.73 -18.52
CA LYS A 615 6.26 -7.57 -19.54
C LYS A 615 7.01 -8.91 -19.79
N HIS A 616 8.22 -9.07 -19.23
CA HIS A 616 9.27 -10.05 -19.56
C HIS A 616 9.01 -11.55 -19.32
N SER A 617 7.76 -12.03 -19.30
CA SER A 617 7.44 -13.44 -19.05
C SER A 617 7.48 -14.29 -20.32
N THR A 618 8.37 -15.30 -20.34
CA THR A 618 8.53 -16.23 -21.48
C THR A 618 7.39 -17.24 -21.64
N SER A 619 6.49 -17.34 -20.66
CA SER A 619 5.32 -18.24 -20.69
C SER A 619 4.21 -17.80 -21.66
N GLN A 620 4.30 -16.58 -22.18
CA GLN A 620 3.22 -15.93 -22.94
C GLN A 620 3.28 -16.24 -24.43
N LYS A 621 2.12 -16.10 -25.11
CA LYS A 621 1.95 -16.28 -26.55
C LYS A 621 1.27 -15.06 -27.17
N ILE A 622 1.72 -14.66 -28.36
CA ILE A 622 1.02 -13.68 -29.20
C ILE A 622 -0.25 -14.36 -29.75
N GLY A 623 -1.36 -13.61 -29.82
CA GLY A 623 -2.59 -14.12 -30.43
C GLY A 623 -2.59 -13.82 -31.93
N ARG A 624 -2.82 -14.82 -32.77
CA ARG A 624 -3.25 -14.59 -34.16
C ARG A 624 -4.75 -14.33 -34.18
N ILE A 625 -5.19 -13.46 -35.09
CA ILE A 625 -6.62 -13.18 -35.33
C ILE A 625 -7.16 -14.09 -36.42
#